data_AF-A0A3A5W8T4-F1
#
_entry.id   AF-A0A3A5W8T4-F1
#
_cell.length_a   1.000
_cell.length_b   1.000
_cell.length_c   1.000
_cell.angle_alpha   90.00
_cell.angle_beta   90.00
_cell.angle_gamma   90.00
#
_symmetry.space_group_name_H-M   'P 1'
#
loop_
_entity.id
_entity.type
_entity.pdbx_description
1 polymer ?
#
loop_
_entity_poly.entity_id
_entity_poly.type
_entity_poly.pdbx_seq_one_letter_code
_entity_poly.pdbx_strand_id
1 'polypeptide(L)'
;MNKEFDGWENMDWNIEIDTLEFDLMAIKSHNKSNPDVGKRWTEWPKDMIGLMLLPLGYQPSKWDKESPLTEKEESDLKQKWIDFAQFVYENESISLKENTFTIDGKYGSKFSFDASMEFSIWLPPNTLERYGPSLRAIRNGARRKSNLGVHMEYLEASQATWKIDTGTTDDGLGFCDFPPHVKGLDLKQYEGWSTFFYPSNTTFPENLTVLIDLLITDYQIWEILHEQEVKRRKANDEWNKKWPNGRPDDWMYL
;
A
#
# COMPACT_ATOMS: atom_id res chain seq x y z
N MET A 1 43.39 -2.97 5.01
CA MET A 1 42.22 -3.67 5.57
C MET A 1 41.02 -2.81 5.23
N ASN A 2 40.20 -3.21 4.25
CA ASN A 2 38.86 -2.64 4.14
C ASN A 2 38.11 -3.12 5.37
N LYS A 3 37.64 -2.19 6.21
CA LYS A 3 36.59 -2.54 7.17
C LYS A 3 35.42 -3.06 6.34
N GLU A 4 34.97 -4.28 6.62
CA GLU A 4 33.65 -4.69 6.15
C GLU A 4 32.65 -3.63 6.63
N PHE A 5 31.88 -3.09 5.69
CA PHE A 5 30.86 -2.10 6.01
C PHE A 5 29.75 -2.79 6.80
N ASP A 6 29.56 -2.36 8.05
CA ASP A 6 28.44 -2.80 8.88
C ASP A 6 27.30 -1.78 8.76
N GLY A 7 26.35 -2.07 7.87
CA GLY A 7 25.17 -1.22 7.67
C GLY A 7 24.28 -1.14 8.91
N TRP A 8 24.40 -2.08 9.85
CA TRP A 8 23.49 -2.22 11.00
C TRP A 8 23.71 -1.17 12.08
N GLU A 9 24.88 -0.51 12.10
CA GLU A 9 25.13 0.64 12.98
C GLU A 9 24.15 1.80 12.74
N ASN A 10 23.56 1.88 11.53
CA ASN A 10 22.63 2.94 11.13
C ASN A 10 21.16 2.55 11.27
N MET A 11 20.88 1.36 11.78
CA MET A 11 19.54 0.81 11.89
C MET A 11 18.83 1.32 13.16
N ASP A 12 17.59 1.76 13.01
CA ASP A 12 16.73 2.03 14.17
C ASP A 12 16.03 0.75 14.61
N TRP A 13 16.62 0.09 15.61
CA TRP A 13 16.12 -1.17 16.16
C TRP A 13 14.84 -1.03 17.00
N ASN A 14 14.33 0.20 17.18
CA ASN A 14 13.03 0.41 17.83
C ASN A 14 11.86 0.26 16.86
N ILE A 15 12.12 0.22 15.55
CA ILE A 15 11.08 -0.06 14.54
C ILE A 15 10.68 -1.53 14.67
N GLU A 16 9.38 -1.79 14.67
CA GLU A 16 8.83 -3.14 14.82
C GLU A 16 9.21 -4.01 13.61
N ILE A 17 9.77 -5.19 13.89
CA ILE A 17 10.44 -6.06 12.90
C ILE A 17 9.53 -6.57 11.77
N ASP A 18 8.22 -6.57 11.97
CA ASP A 18 7.26 -7.09 11.01
C ASP A 18 6.50 -6.03 10.22
N THR A 19 7.10 -4.86 10.10
CA THR A 19 6.55 -3.71 9.38
C THR A 19 7.31 -3.41 8.10
N LEU A 20 6.64 -2.80 7.13
CA LEU A 20 7.27 -2.31 5.92
C LEU A 20 8.36 -1.27 6.24
N GLU A 21 8.13 -0.42 7.25
CA GLU A 21 9.11 0.56 7.72
C GLU A 21 10.44 -0.11 8.10
N PHE A 22 10.40 -1.22 8.82
CA PHE A 22 11.59 -1.99 9.18
C PHE A 22 12.33 -2.49 7.94
N ASP A 23 11.60 -3.09 7.00
CA ASP A 23 12.17 -3.66 5.78
C ASP A 23 12.84 -2.58 4.89
N LEU A 24 12.19 -1.44 4.70
CA LEU A 24 12.76 -0.32 3.95
C LEU A 24 13.94 0.31 4.70
N MET A 25 13.89 0.39 6.03
CA MET A 25 15.00 0.88 6.85
C MET A 25 16.22 -0.05 6.78
N ALA A 26 16.02 -1.37 6.74
CA ALA A 26 17.09 -2.36 6.55
C ALA A 26 17.78 -2.15 5.18
N ILE A 27 17.01 -2.00 4.10
CA ILE A 27 17.55 -1.70 2.76
C ILE A 27 18.33 -0.39 2.76
N LYS A 28 17.75 0.68 3.31
CA LYS A 28 18.37 1.99 3.41
C LYS A 28 19.69 1.92 4.18
N SER A 29 19.71 1.26 5.33
CA SER A 29 20.89 1.16 6.20
C SER A 29 22.03 0.41 5.51
N HIS A 30 21.69 -0.60 4.70
CA HIS A 30 22.65 -1.39 3.93
C HIS A 30 23.21 -0.69 2.69
N ASN A 31 22.52 0.34 2.16
CA ASN A 31 22.94 1.03 0.93
C ASN A 31 23.44 2.46 1.17
N LYS A 32 22.73 3.28 1.95
CA LYS A 32 22.96 4.74 2.03
C LYS A 32 24.38 5.11 2.46
N SER A 33 24.92 4.39 3.44
CA SER A 33 26.25 4.67 4.01
C SER A 33 27.33 3.72 3.48
N ASN A 34 26.97 2.84 2.54
CA ASN A 34 27.86 1.81 2.04
C ASN A 34 28.86 2.43 1.05
N PRO A 35 30.18 2.38 1.32
CA PRO A 35 31.19 3.01 0.46
C PRO A 35 31.31 2.35 -0.93
N ASP A 36 30.84 1.11 -1.06
CA ASP A 36 30.86 0.35 -2.31
C ASP A 36 29.60 0.59 -3.16
N VAL A 37 28.58 1.27 -2.60
CA VAL A 37 27.33 1.63 -3.28
C VAL A 37 27.40 3.08 -3.73
N GLY A 38 27.12 3.30 -5.02
CA GLY A 38 27.07 4.64 -5.60
C GLY A 38 25.80 5.40 -5.26
N LYS A 39 25.46 6.38 -6.09
CA LYS A 39 24.20 7.14 -5.94
C LYS A 39 22.95 6.27 -6.09
N ARG A 40 23.00 5.22 -6.92
CA ARG A 40 21.91 4.26 -7.08
C ARG A 40 22.16 3.09 -6.14
N TRP A 41 21.16 2.74 -5.35
CA TRP A 41 21.22 1.60 -4.44
C TRP A 41 21.11 0.29 -5.22
N THR A 42 21.93 -0.69 -4.85
CA THR A 42 22.04 -1.97 -5.58
C THR A 42 22.24 -3.18 -4.67
N GLU A 43 22.53 -2.98 -3.39
CA GLU A 43 22.87 -4.07 -2.48
C GLU A 43 21.66 -4.56 -1.70
N TRP A 44 21.38 -5.86 -1.79
CA TRP A 44 20.35 -6.50 -0.99
C TRP A 44 20.89 -6.87 0.40
N PRO A 45 20.16 -6.63 1.51
CA PRO A 45 20.63 -6.93 2.86
C PRO A 45 20.63 -8.45 3.14
N LYS A 46 21.69 -9.16 2.74
CA LYS A 46 21.76 -10.64 2.79
C LYS A 46 21.70 -11.21 4.21
N ASP A 47 22.22 -10.50 5.21
CA ASP A 47 22.19 -10.98 6.61
C ASP A 47 20.80 -10.84 7.28
N MET A 48 19.87 -10.14 6.62
CA MET A 48 18.49 -9.96 7.06
C MET A 48 17.51 -10.94 6.40
N ILE A 49 18.03 -11.93 5.66
CA ILE A 49 17.21 -12.99 5.06
C ILE A 49 16.47 -13.74 6.17
N GLY A 50 15.13 -13.79 6.07
CA GLY A 50 14.26 -14.43 7.04
C GLY A 50 13.75 -13.50 8.15
N LEU A 51 14.32 -12.30 8.29
CA LEU A 51 13.75 -11.22 9.09
C LEU A 51 12.89 -10.30 8.24
N MET A 52 13.37 -9.95 7.04
CA MET A 52 12.60 -9.15 6.09
C MET A 52 11.40 -9.93 5.54
N LEU A 53 10.25 -9.27 5.44
CA LEU A 53 8.96 -9.86 5.06
C LEU A 53 8.45 -9.36 3.71
N LEU A 54 9.22 -8.53 3.01
CA LEU A 54 8.88 -8.04 1.68
C LEU A 54 8.44 -9.18 0.76
N PRO A 55 7.32 -9.02 0.04
CA PRO A 55 6.85 -10.05 -0.87
C PRO A 55 7.82 -10.15 -2.04
N LEU A 56 8.60 -11.23 -2.02
CA LEU A 56 9.48 -11.67 -3.10
C LEU A 56 8.78 -12.69 -4.00
N GLY A 57 7.45 -12.57 -4.17
CA GLY A 57 6.63 -13.52 -4.92
C GLY A 57 6.46 -14.91 -4.26
N TYR A 58 7.08 -15.13 -3.10
CA TYR A 58 7.00 -16.39 -2.36
C TYR A 58 7.34 -16.21 -0.89
N GLN A 59 6.48 -16.71 -0.01
CA GLN A 59 6.86 -17.04 1.37
C GLN A 59 7.03 -18.56 1.45
N PRO A 60 8.25 -19.09 1.67
CA PRO A 60 8.46 -20.52 1.78
C PRO A 60 7.59 -21.08 2.90
N SER A 61 6.74 -22.04 2.55
CA SER A 61 5.94 -22.75 3.55
C SER A 61 6.74 -23.92 4.12
N LYS A 62 6.29 -24.52 5.22
CA LYS A 62 6.90 -25.76 5.72
C LYS A 62 6.78 -26.93 4.74
N TRP A 63 5.85 -26.84 3.79
CA TRP A 63 5.46 -27.91 2.88
C TRP A 63 5.96 -27.70 1.45
N ASP A 64 6.33 -26.46 1.14
CA ASP A 64 6.78 -26.05 -0.17
C ASP A 64 7.98 -25.12 0.08
N LYS A 65 9.15 -25.54 -0.38
CA LYS A 65 10.42 -24.83 -0.17
C LYS A 65 10.98 -24.25 -1.46
N GLU A 66 10.44 -24.66 -2.62
CA GLU A 66 10.91 -24.19 -3.91
C GLU A 66 10.17 -22.92 -4.29
N SER A 67 10.93 -21.84 -4.47
CA SER A 67 10.37 -20.59 -4.97
C SER A 67 9.77 -20.82 -6.36
N PRO A 68 8.53 -20.37 -6.62
CA PRO A 68 7.96 -20.35 -7.96
C PRO A 68 8.69 -19.37 -8.89
N LEU A 69 9.53 -18.48 -8.36
CA LEU A 69 10.35 -17.56 -9.13
C LEU A 69 11.71 -18.16 -9.48
N THR A 70 12.18 -17.89 -10.68
CA THR A 70 13.57 -18.10 -11.07
C THR A 70 14.50 -17.18 -10.28
N GLU A 71 15.78 -17.55 -10.13
CA GLU A 71 16.80 -16.69 -9.48
C GLU A 71 16.86 -15.28 -10.09
N LYS A 72 16.64 -15.18 -11.41
CA LYS A 72 16.59 -13.91 -12.12
C LYS A 72 15.38 -13.07 -11.71
N GLU A 73 14.19 -13.66 -11.68
CA GLU A 73 12.97 -12.95 -11.27
C GLU A 73 13.04 -12.49 -9.82
N GLU A 74 13.61 -13.31 -8.94
CA GLU A 74 13.85 -12.94 -7.54
C GLU A 74 14.85 -11.77 -7.43
N SER A 75 15.96 -11.83 -8.19
CA SER A 75 16.95 -10.75 -8.23
C SER A 75 16.36 -9.45 -8.77
N ASP A 76 15.56 -9.52 -9.84
CA ASP A 76 14.90 -8.36 -10.44
C ASP A 76 13.90 -7.75 -9.44
N LEU A 77 13.13 -8.57 -8.71
CA LEU A 77 12.19 -8.10 -7.69
C LEU A 77 12.88 -7.50 -6.46
N LYS A 78 14.01 -8.08 -6.02
CA LYS A 78 14.87 -7.48 -5.00
C LYS A 78 15.35 -6.09 -5.41
N GLN A 79 15.80 -5.93 -6.65
CA GLN A 79 16.21 -4.61 -7.16
C GLN A 79 15.04 -3.63 -7.20
N LYS A 80 13.82 -4.06 -7.56
CA LYS A 80 12.63 -3.19 -7.52
C LYS A 80 12.31 -2.71 -6.09
N TRP A 81 12.47 -3.57 -5.10
CA TRP A 81 12.32 -3.18 -3.69
C TRP A 81 13.42 -2.21 -3.23
N ILE A 82 14.66 -2.40 -3.71
CA ILE A 82 15.76 -1.46 -3.45
C ILE A 82 15.47 -0.09 -4.07
N ASP A 83 15.06 -0.07 -5.35
CA ASP A 83 14.69 1.15 -6.07
C ASP A 83 13.51 1.85 -5.37
N PHE A 84 12.51 1.10 -4.88
CA PHE A 84 11.39 1.64 -4.09
C PHE A 84 11.84 2.23 -2.74
N ALA A 85 12.70 1.54 -2.00
CA ALA A 85 13.23 2.04 -0.73
C ALA A 85 14.02 3.35 -0.93
N GLN A 86 14.81 3.42 -2.01
CA GLN A 86 15.52 4.64 -2.38
C GLN A 86 14.53 5.77 -2.73
N PHE A 87 13.52 5.48 -3.55
CA PHE A 87 12.46 6.42 -3.89
C PHE A 87 11.74 6.99 -2.65
N VAL A 88 11.36 6.13 -1.70
CA VAL A 88 10.73 6.56 -0.43
C VAL A 88 11.66 7.47 0.37
N TYR A 89 12.95 7.13 0.44
CA TYR A 89 13.93 7.89 1.21
C TYR A 89 14.27 9.26 0.59
N GLU A 90 14.30 9.37 -0.74
CA GLU A 90 14.69 10.59 -1.45
C GLU A 90 13.57 11.63 -1.55
N ASN A 91 12.32 11.23 -1.30
CA ASN A 91 11.15 12.11 -1.41
C ASN A 91 10.66 12.58 -0.04
N GLU A 92 10.82 13.88 0.24
CA GLU A 92 10.37 14.52 1.49
C GLU A 92 8.84 14.56 1.66
N SER A 93 8.08 14.41 0.56
CA SER A 93 6.62 14.30 0.59
C SER A 93 6.10 12.97 1.13
N ILE A 94 6.98 11.98 1.37
CA ILE A 94 6.60 10.63 1.79
C ILE A 94 6.94 10.45 3.27
N SER A 95 5.93 10.10 4.05
CA SER A 95 6.06 9.62 5.42
C SER A 95 5.59 8.17 5.48
N LEU A 96 6.38 7.29 6.11
CA LEU A 96 6.00 5.92 6.42
C LEU A 96 6.12 5.70 7.92
N LYS A 97 5.04 5.22 8.54
CA LYS A 97 5.04 4.74 9.93
C LYS A 97 4.46 3.34 9.96
N GLU A 98 5.22 2.38 10.45
CA GLU A 98 4.94 0.95 10.39
C GLU A 98 4.60 0.50 8.95
N ASN A 99 3.31 0.47 8.60
CA ASN A 99 2.82 0.07 7.29
C ASN A 99 1.98 1.17 6.60
N THR A 100 1.80 2.32 7.26
CA THR A 100 0.93 3.40 6.79
C THR A 100 1.75 4.48 6.11
N PHE A 101 1.47 4.69 4.83
CA PHE A 101 1.98 5.83 4.09
C PHE A 101 1.11 7.06 4.35
N THR A 102 1.76 8.20 4.54
CA THR A 102 1.15 9.54 4.48
C THR A 102 1.89 10.34 3.44
N ILE A 103 1.17 10.85 2.44
CA ILE A 103 1.73 11.56 1.29
C ILE A 103 1.23 13.00 1.29
N ASP A 104 2.17 13.96 1.31
CA ASP A 104 1.88 15.37 1.12
C ASP A 104 1.91 15.72 -0.37
N GLY A 105 0.73 15.97 -0.93
CA GLY A 105 0.53 16.32 -2.33
C GLY A 105 1.00 17.73 -2.67
N LYS A 106 1.47 17.93 -3.91
CA LYS A 106 2.04 19.20 -4.39
C LYS A 106 1.09 20.40 -4.28
N TYR A 107 -0.22 20.19 -4.34
CA TYR A 107 -1.22 21.27 -4.26
C TYR A 107 -1.90 21.34 -2.88
N GLY A 108 -1.37 20.62 -1.89
CA GLY A 108 -1.78 20.70 -0.48
C GLY A 108 -2.77 19.62 -0.04
N SER A 109 -3.15 18.68 -0.92
CA SER A 109 -3.88 17.49 -0.49
C SER A 109 -3.01 16.59 0.38
N LYS A 110 -3.64 15.87 1.32
CA LYS A 110 -2.97 14.86 2.15
C LYS A 110 -3.62 13.52 1.90
N PHE A 111 -2.81 12.53 1.55
CA PHE A 111 -3.28 11.19 1.27
C PHE A 111 -2.73 10.21 2.28
N SER A 112 -3.49 9.16 2.57
CA SER A 112 -3.00 8.06 3.41
C SER A 112 -3.53 6.71 2.97
N PHE A 113 -2.71 5.66 3.16
CA PHE A 113 -3.10 4.27 2.89
C PHE A 113 -2.17 3.32 3.64
N ASP A 114 -2.66 2.10 3.89
CA ASP A 114 -1.86 1.05 4.50
C ASP A 114 -1.34 0.09 3.42
N ALA A 115 -0.04 -0.20 3.42
CA ALA A 115 0.58 -1.18 2.53
C ALA A 115 0.61 -2.56 3.19
N SER A 116 -0.16 -3.51 2.67
CA SER A 116 -0.16 -4.90 3.15
C SER A 116 0.85 -5.74 2.39
N MET A 117 1.96 -6.08 3.05
CA MET A 117 2.98 -6.97 2.50
C MET A 117 2.47 -8.40 2.28
N GLU A 118 1.58 -8.88 3.16
CA GLU A 118 1.00 -10.23 3.11
C GLU A 118 0.20 -10.46 1.82
N PHE A 119 -0.61 -9.49 1.42
CA PHE A 119 -1.48 -9.61 0.25
C PHE A 119 -0.96 -8.86 -0.98
N SER A 120 0.12 -8.09 -0.83
CA SER A 120 0.64 -7.23 -1.91
C SER A 120 -0.43 -6.28 -2.46
N ILE A 121 -1.17 -5.64 -1.55
CA ILE A 121 -2.24 -4.68 -1.82
C ILE A 121 -2.08 -3.43 -0.93
N TRP A 122 -2.73 -2.33 -1.30
CA TRP A 122 -3.01 -1.26 -0.34
C TRP A 122 -4.45 -1.32 0.17
N LEU A 123 -4.61 -0.89 1.41
CA LEU A 123 -5.83 -0.95 2.21
C LEU A 123 -6.19 0.46 2.69
N PRO A 124 -7.45 0.67 3.13
CA PRO A 124 -7.81 1.89 3.85
C PRO A 124 -6.81 2.18 4.98
N PRO A 125 -6.53 3.46 5.27
CA PRO A 125 -5.60 3.81 6.35
C PRO A 125 -6.07 3.24 7.70
N ASN A 126 -5.10 2.92 8.56
CA ASN A 126 -5.30 2.37 9.91
C ASN A 126 -5.94 0.97 9.95
N THR A 127 -6.10 0.29 8.81
CA THR A 127 -6.55 -1.09 8.73
C THR A 127 -5.54 -2.01 9.43
N LEU A 128 -4.26 -1.86 9.15
CA LEU A 128 -3.18 -2.65 9.74
C LEU A 128 -2.89 -2.26 11.19
N GLU A 129 -3.13 -1.01 11.59
CA GLU A 129 -3.10 -0.64 13.01
C GLU A 129 -4.21 -1.37 13.79
N ARG A 130 -5.44 -1.36 13.25
CA ARG A 130 -6.61 -2.01 13.86
C ARG A 130 -6.46 -3.52 13.97
N TYR A 131 -5.95 -4.16 12.92
CA TYR A 131 -5.94 -5.62 12.82
C TYR A 131 -4.57 -6.27 13.08
N GLY A 132 -3.49 -5.51 12.91
CA GLY A 132 -2.11 -5.95 13.04
C GLY A 132 -1.80 -6.73 14.32
N PRO A 133 -2.17 -6.26 15.53
CA PRO A 133 -1.92 -6.99 16.76
C PRO A 133 -2.49 -8.42 16.76
N SER A 134 -3.69 -8.60 16.20
CA SER A 134 -4.33 -9.92 16.11
C SER A 134 -3.68 -10.79 15.03
N LEU A 135 -3.32 -10.21 13.87
CA LEU A 135 -2.59 -10.90 12.82
C LEU A 135 -1.22 -11.40 13.33
N ARG A 136 -0.48 -10.55 14.03
CA ARG A 136 0.77 -10.90 14.72
C ARG A 136 0.58 -12.05 15.71
N ALA A 137 -0.45 -11.96 16.56
CA ALA A 137 -0.73 -13.02 17.51
C ALA A 137 -1.01 -14.35 16.81
N ILE A 138 -1.73 -14.35 15.68
CA ILE A 138 -2.00 -15.57 14.89
C ILE A 138 -0.72 -16.12 14.26
N ARG A 139 0.13 -15.26 13.70
CA ARG A 139 1.45 -15.67 13.18
C ARG A 139 2.29 -16.34 14.26
N ASN A 140 2.22 -15.82 15.48
CA ASN A 140 2.89 -16.36 16.67
C ASN A 140 2.16 -17.58 17.30
N GLY A 141 1.20 -18.18 16.60
CA GLY A 141 0.53 -19.42 17.00
C GLY A 141 -0.71 -19.24 17.86
N ALA A 142 -1.17 -18.00 18.13
CA ALA A 142 -2.42 -17.80 18.85
C ALA A 142 -3.61 -18.28 18.01
N ARG A 143 -4.53 -19.01 18.63
CA ARG A 143 -5.76 -19.54 18.00
C ARG A 143 -7.02 -19.18 18.78
N ARG A 144 -6.97 -18.10 19.57
CA ARG A 144 -8.11 -17.62 20.36
C ARG A 144 -9.21 -17.11 19.42
N LYS A 145 -10.48 -17.33 19.78
CA LYS A 145 -11.65 -16.91 18.99
C LYS A 145 -11.62 -15.42 18.65
N SER A 146 -11.18 -14.56 19.58
CA SER A 146 -11.05 -13.12 19.33
C SER A 146 -10.09 -12.81 18.18
N ASN A 147 -8.92 -13.45 18.17
CA ASN A 147 -7.92 -13.21 17.13
C ASN A 147 -8.42 -13.73 15.77
N LEU A 148 -9.01 -14.93 15.75
CA LEU A 148 -9.58 -15.49 14.52
C LEU A 148 -10.73 -14.64 13.97
N GLY A 149 -11.59 -14.10 14.85
CA GLY A 149 -12.65 -13.16 14.43
C GLY A 149 -12.08 -11.90 13.81
N VAL A 150 -11.05 -11.31 14.42
CA VAL A 150 -10.35 -10.14 13.86
C VAL A 150 -9.69 -10.46 12.52
N HIS A 151 -9.12 -11.65 12.35
CA HIS A 151 -8.56 -12.05 11.06
C HIS A 151 -9.64 -12.20 9.98
N MET A 152 -10.82 -12.72 10.31
CA MET A 152 -11.95 -12.76 9.38
C MET A 152 -12.40 -11.35 8.99
N GLU A 153 -12.52 -10.43 9.95
CA GLU A 153 -12.83 -9.02 9.65
C GLU A 153 -11.76 -8.38 8.75
N TYR A 154 -10.48 -8.68 9.00
CA TYR A 154 -9.39 -8.23 8.14
C TYR A 154 -9.49 -8.81 6.73
N LEU A 155 -9.80 -10.10 6.59
CA LEU A 155 -10.00 -10.72 5.28
C LEU A 155 -11.17 -10.06 4.53
N GLU A 156 -12.28 -9.78 5.20
CA GLU A 156 -13.42 -9.04 4.62
C GLU A 156 -13.04 -7.60 4.24
N ALA A 157 -12.32 -6.88 5.11
CA ALA A 157 -11.80 -5.55 4.80
C ALA A 157 -10.83 -5.58 3.62
N SER A 158 -10.01 -6.63 3.52
CA SER A 158 -9.12 -6.90 2.40
C SER A 158 -9.84 -7.37 1.14
N GLN A 159 -11.17 -7.49 1.12
CA GLN A 159 -11.93 -7.59 -0.13
C GLN A 159 -12.29 -6.20 -0.69
N ALA A 160 -12.26 -5.16 0.15
CA ALA A 160 -12.40 -3.76 -0.24
C ALA A 160 -11.03 -3.11 -0.52
N THR A 161 -10.28 -3.73 -1.44
CA THR A 161 -8.88 -3.39 -1.73
C THR A 161 -8.69 -2.12 -2.54
N TRP A 162 -7.46 -1.64 -2.51
CA TRP A 162 -6.95 -0.56 -3.34
C TRP A 162 -7.46 0.83 -2.99
N LYS A 163 -7.91 0.99 -1.74
CA LYS A 163 -8.44 2.25 -1.22
C LYS A 163 -7.34 3.18 -0.75
N ILE A 164 -7.57 4.48 -0.96
CA ILE A 164 -6.77 5.56 -0.41
C ILE A 164 -7.69 6.49 0.36
N ASP A 165 -7.19 7.09 1.43
CA ASP A 165 -7.81 8.26 2.03
C ASP A 165 -7.24 9.52 1.40
N THR A 166 -8.12 10.50 1.22
CA THR A 166 -7.84 11.78 0.57
C THR A 166 -7.73 12.93 1.57
N GLY A 167 -7.77 12.64 2.88
CA GLY A 167 -7.60 13.61 3.95
C GLY A 167 -8.70 14.68 4.00
N THR A 168 -9.79 14.46 3.26
CA THR A 168 -10.91 15.38 3.19
C THR A 168 -11.85 15.12 4.36
N THR A 169 -12.30 16.20 5.01
CA THR A 169 -13.14 16.11 6.20
C THR A 169 -14.54 15.67 5.79
N ASP A 170 -14.95 14.47 6.23
CA ASP A 170 -16.33 13.99 6.05
C ASP A 170 -17.27 14.85 6.89
N ASP A 171 -18.25 15.48 6.25
CA ASP A 171 -19.32 16.24 6.89
C ASP A 171 -20.44 15.34 7.43
N GLY A 172 -20.27 14.02 7.30
CA GLY A 172 -21.22 12.98 7.69
C GLY A 172 -22.24 12.64 6.61
N LEU A 173 -22.17 13.29 5.44
CA LEU A 173 -23.01 13.01 4.27
C LEU A 173 -22.34 12.03 3.30
N GLY A 174 -21.06 11.72 3.52
CA GLY A 174 -20.29 10.76 2.71
C GLY A 174 -19.81 11.30 1.36
N PHE A 175 -20.09 12.57 1.04
CA PHE A 175 -19.61 13.26 -0.16
C PHE A 175 -18.59 14.33 0.18
N CYS A 176 -17.53 14.38 -0.63
CA CYS A 176 -16.43 15.32 -0.49
C CYS A 176 -16.31 16.16 -1.77
N ASP A 177 -15.94 17.43 -1.64
CA ASP A 177 -15.66 18.28 -2.81
C ASP A 177 -14.32 17.90 -3.43
N PHE A 178 -14.25 17.87 -4.77
CA PHE A 178 -12.95 17.81 -5.46
C PHE A 178 -12.13 19.05 -5.13
N PRO A 179 -10.79 18.92 -5.01
CA PRO A 179 -9.97 20.04 -4.59
C PRO A 179 -9.90 21.12 -5.68
N PRO A 180 -9.75 22.40 -5.28
CA PRO A 180 -9.94 23.55 -6.16
C PRO A 180 -8.87 23.70 -7.26
N HIS A 181 -7.71 23.04 -7.12
CA HIS A 181 -6.66 23.08 -8.14
C HIS A 181 -7.01 22.26 -9.39
N VAL A 182 -7.96 21.33 -9.28
CA VAL A 182 -8.42 20.49 -10.41
C VAL A 182 -9.62 21.18 -11.07
N LYS A 183 -9.41 21.70 -12.27
CA LYS A 183 -10.40 22.53 -12.98
C LYS A 183 -11.08 21.73 -14.09
N GLY A 184 -12.26 22.18 -14.51
CA GLY A 184 -12.97 21.58 -15.64
C GLY A 184 -13.72 20.29 -15.32
N LEU A 185 -13.79 19.89 -14.05
CA LEU A 185 -14.54 18.70 -13.64
C LEU A 185 -16.06 18.92 -13.79
N ASP A 186 -16.72 17.97 -14.44
CA ASP A 186 -18.19 17.92 -14.62
C ASP A 186 -18.94 17.76 -13.30
N LEU A 187 -18.33 17.03 -12.36
CA LEU A 187 -18.86 16.80 -11.02
C LEU A 187 -18.01 17.59 -10.03
N LYS A 188 -18.67 18.21 -9.05
CA LYS A 188 -17.99 18.97 -7.99
C LYS A 188 -17.69 18.13 -6.75
N GLN A 189 -18.36 16.99 -6.62
CA GLN A 189 -18.29 16.11 -5.46
C GLN A 189 -18.07 14.66 -5.85
N TYR A 190 -17.40 13.93 -4.98
CA TYR A 190 -17.19 12.48 -5.03
C TYR A 190 -17.62 11.83 -3.72
N GLU A 191 -17.86 10.52 -3.73
CA GLU A 191 -18.13 9.77 -2.51
C GLU A 191 -16.80 9.44 -1.79
N GLY A 192 -16.58 10.02 -0.62
CA GLY A 192 -15.30 9.93 0.11
C GLY A 192 -14.90 8.50 0.49
N TRP A 193 -15.88 7.62 0.68
CA TRP A 193 -15.68 6.21 1.03
C TRP A 193 -15.34 5.31 -0.17
N SER A 194 -15.41 5.86 -1.39
CA SER A 194 -15.25 5.15 -2.66
C SER A 194 -13.96 5.51 -3.40
N THR A 195 -12.97 6.06 -2.70
CA THR A 195 -11.69 6.42 -3.32
C THR A 195 -10.76 5.22 -3.42
N PHE A 196 -10.60 4.70 -4.64
CA PHE A 196 -9.70 3.60 -4.94
C PHE A 196 -8.92 3.85 -6.24
N PHE A 197 -7.74 3.25 -6.32
CA PHE A 197 -6.90 3.27 -7.52
C PHE A 197 -6.42 1.85 -7.76
N TYR A 198 -6.66 1.26 -8.93
CA TYR A 198 -6.23 -0.10 -9.20
C TYR A 198 -4.76 -0.14 -9.65
N PRO A 199 -4.00 -1.20 -9.29
CA PRO A 199 -2.64 -1.39 -9.77
C PRO A 199 -2.61 -1.52 -11.30
N SER A 200 -1.54 -1.01 -11.91
CA SER A 200 -1.31 -1.07 -13.36
C SER A 200 -0.08 -1.88 -13.76
N ASN A 201 0.78 -2.23 -12.81
CA ASN A 201 2.03 -2.97 -12.99
C ASN A 201 1.95 -4.39 -12.42
N THR A 202 2.96 -5.19 -12.71
CA THR A 202 3.02 -6.60 -12.31
C THR A 202 3.48 -6.81 -10.87
N THR A 203 4.38 -5.96 -10.35
CA THR A 203 4.93 -6.13 -9.01
C THR A 203 4.40 -5.10 -8.03
N PHE A 204 4.33 -5.49 -6.76
CA PHE A 204 3.86 -4.61 -5.69
C PHE A 204 4.71 -3.34 -5.52
N PRO A 205 6.07 -3.38 -5.48
CA PRO A 205 6.86 -2.15 -5.34
C PRO A 205 6.64 -1.18 -6.51
N GLU A 206 6.50 -1.66 -7.75
CA GLU A 206 6.19 -0.79 -8.90
C GLU A 206 4.82 -0.13 -8.79
N ASN A 207 3.82 -0.87 -8.30
CA ASN A 207 2.48 -0.32 -8.09
C ASN A 207 2.46 0.71 -6.95
N LEU A 208 3.22 0.48 -5.87
CA LEU A 208 3.40 1.46 -4.80
C LEU A 208 4.08 2.73 -5.31
N THR A 209 5.14 2.63 -6.12
CA THR A 209 5.79 3.80 -6.74
C THR A 209 4.80 4.59 -7.57
N VAL A 210 4.05 3.96 -8.48
CA VAL A 210 3.07 4.65 -9.34
C VAL A 210 1.97 5.31 -8.51
N LEU A 211 1.43 4.61 -7.52
CA LEU A 211 0.43 5.20 -6.63
C LEU A 211 1.01 6.45 -5.95
N ILE A 212 2.15 6.32 -5.28
CA ILE A 212 2.74 7.43 -4.52
C ILE A 212 3.09 8.61 -5.44
N ASP A 213 3.63 8.37 -6.63
CA ASP A 213 3.91 9.43 -7.62
C ASP A 213 2.63 10.20 -8.03
N LEU A 214 1.51 9.49 -8.21
CA LEU A 214 0.21 10.12 -8.50
C LEU A 214 -0.26 10.98 -7.33
N LEU A 215 -0.08 10.50 -6.09
CA LEU A 215 -0.44 11.21 -4.87
C LEU A 215 0.44 12.45 -4.65
N ILE A 216 1.75 12.35 -4.88
CA ILE A 216 2.69 13.49 -4.82
C ILE A 216 2.34 14.53 -5.88
N THR A 217 2.08 14.09 -7.11
CA THR A 217 1.70 14.99 -8.22
C THR A 217 0.41 15.73 -7.91
N ASP A 218 -0.49 15.09 -7.15
CA ASP A 218 -1.70 15.70 -6.59
C ASP A 218 -2.58 16.32 -7.69
N TYR A 219 -2.71 15.64 -8.82
CA TYR A 219 -3.53 16.15 -9.93
C TYR A 219 -4.21 15.00 -10.67
N GLN A 220 -3.41 14.11 -11.25
CA GLN A 220 -3.93 12.99 -12.04
C GLN A 220 -4.77 12.02 -11.21
N ILE A 221 -4.45 11.84 -9.92
CA ILE A 221 -5.28 11.03 -9.02
C ILE A 221 -6.73 11.56 -8.95
N TRP A 222 -6.91 12.88 -8.94
CA TRP A 222 -8.23 13.48 -8.88
C TRP A 222 -9.01 13.36 -10.19
N GLU A 223 -8.32 13.44 -11.33
CA GLU A 223 -8.94 13.16 -12.63
C GLU A 223 -9.43 11.70 -12.70
N ILE A 224 -8.62 10.76 -12.21
CA ILE A 224 -9.00 9.34 -12.13
C ILE A 224 -10.22 9.15 -11.23
N LEU A 225 -10.22 9.74 -10.03
CA LEU A 225 -11.34 9.65 -9.09
C LEU A 225 -12.62 10.32 -9.66
N HIS A 226 -12.47 11.42 -10.41
CA HIS A 226 -13.58 12.06 -11.11
C HIS A 226 -14.20 11.15 -12.18
N GLU A 227 -13.39 10.52 -13.03
CA GLU A 227 -13.90 9.59 -14.03
C GLU A 227 -14.62 8.39 -13.40
N GLN A 228 -14.09 7.85 -12.30
CA GLN A 228 -14.73 6.77 -11.55
C GLN A 228 -16.10 7.22 -11.01
N GLU A 229 -16.18 8.42 -10.43
CA GLU A 229 -17.41 8.97 -9.90
C GLU A 229 -18.46 9.21 -10.99
N VAL A 230 -18.05 9.73 -12.16
CA VAL A 230 -18.93 9.88 -13.33
C VAL A 230 -19.50 8.53 -13.76
N LYS A 231 -18.65 7.50 -13.89
CA LYS A 231 -19.07 6.13 -14.25
C LYS A 231 -20.02 5.55 -13.20
N ARG A 232 -19.72 5.72 -11.92
CA ARG A 232 -20.54 5.24 -10.80
C ARG A 232 -21.93 5.88 -10.80
N ARG A 233 -22.03 7.20 -10.95
CA ARG A 233 -23.33 7.90 -11.01
C ARG A 233 -24.15 7.46 -12.21
N LYS A 234 -23.52 7.31 -13.38
CA LYS A 234 -24.19 6.80 -14.58
C LYS A 234 -24.72 5.37 -14.37
N ALA A 235 -23.92 4.48 -13.79
CA ALA A 235 -24.36 3.12 -13.47
C ALA A 235 -25.51 3.11 -12.47
N ASN A 236 -25.45 3.95 -11.43
CA ASN A 236 -26.53 4.11 -10.46
C ASN A 236 -27.82 4.62 -11.13
N ASP A 237 -27.75 5.56 -12.06
CA ASP A 237 -28.92 6.04 -12.81
C ASP A 237 -29.52 4.94 -13.70
N GLU A 238 -28.69 4.14 -14.36
CA GLU A 238 -29.13 2.99 -15.15
C GLU A 238 -29.81 1.94 -14.25
N TRP A 239 -29.28 1.70 -13.05
CA TRP A 239 -29.86 0.80 -12.06
C TRP A 239 -31.17 1.31 -11.49
N ASN A 240 -31.26 2.59 -11.18
CA ASN A 240 -32.50 3.21 -10.72
C ASN A 240 -33.59 3.16 -11.80
N LYS A 241 -33.23 3.24 -13.09
CA LYS A 241 -34.17 3.05 -14.20
C LYS A 241 -34.62 1.60 -14.35
N LYS A 242 -33.70 0.64 -14.21
CA LYS A 242 -33.98 -0.80 -14.35
C LYS A 242 -34.80 -1.33 -13.18
N TRP A 243 -34.55 -0.82 -11.97
CA TRP A 243 -35.20 -1.25 -10.73
C TRP A 243 -35.65 -0.05 -9.87
N PRO A 244 -36.70 0.67 -10.29
CA PRO A 244 -37.13 1.91 -9.62
C PRO A 244 -37.64 1.72 -8.20
N ASN A 245 -38.05 0.50 -7.83
CA ASN A 245 -38.55 0.16 -6.50
C ASN A 245 -37.48 -0.52 -5.61
N GLY A 246 -36.21 -0.44 -6.00
CA GLY A 246 -35.11 -1.14 -5.34
C GLY A 246 -34.71 -2.42 -6.04
N ARG A 247 -33.46 -2.84 -5.81
CA ARG A 247 -32.87 -4.04 -6.42
C ARG A 247 -33.50 -5.29 -5.80
N PRO A 248 -33.96 -6.27 -6.60
CA PRO A 248 -34.31 -7.61 -6.10
C PRO A 248 -33.11 -8.25 -5.39
N ASP A 249 -33.31 -9.07 -4.36
CA ASP A 249 -32.20 -9.65 -3.58
C ASP A 249 -31.23 -10.51 -4.42
N ASP A 250 -31.70 -11.07 -5.54
CA ASP A 250 -30.95 -11.92 -6.47
C ASP A 250 -30.38 -11.18 -7.69
N TRP A 251 -30.43 -9.84 -7.70
CA TRP A 251 -30.05 -9.01 -8.86
C TRP A 251 -28.62 -9.26 -9.39
N MET A 252 -27.71 -9.76 -8.56
CA MET A 252 -26.33 -10.09 -8.96
C MET A 252 -26.23 -11.36 -9.82
N TYR A 253 -27.34 -12.09 -9.98
CA TYR A 253 -27.43 -13.34 -10.74
C TYR A 253 -28.41 -13.26 -11.94
N LEU A 254 -28.91 -12.07 -12.27
CA LEU A 254 -29.89 -11.78 -13.35
C LEU A 254 -29.26 -11.00 -14.51
#